data_AF-A0A6A3VX17-F1
#
_entry.id   AF-A0A6A3VX17-F1
#
_cell.length_a   1.000
_cell.length_b   1.000
_cell.length_c   1.000
_cell.angle_alpha   90.00
_cell.angle_beta   90.00
_cell.angle_gamma   90.00
#
_symmetry.space_group_name_H-M   'P 1'
#
loop_
_entity.id
_entity.type
_entity.pdbx_description
1 polymer ?
#
loop_
_entity_poly.entity_id
_entity_poly.type
_entity_poly.pdbx_seq_one_letter_code
_entity_poly.pdbx_strand_id
1 'polypeptide(L)'
;MREAGASAKGILKYLREKTAREWGGKTDESRAVEILREFYDSEGPSAAISADDSSGLVHAVCFQTASHKRLSKAFPQVVLIDTAHGTNKNCYKHFSFLVNDVFGKGQYVRHALVKSKTKDNLWFCVNEFKQSNPAWSKIQVVVTDKDFKEKDVLA
;
A
#
# COMPACT_ATOMS: atom_id res chain seq x y z
N MET A 1 -10.42 21.91 -16.01
CA MET A 1 -10.84 20.53 -16.37
C MET A 1 -11.44 20.52 -17.78
N ARG A 2 -10.67 20.29 -18.86
CA ARG A 2 -11.27 20.14 -20.21
C ARG A 2 -10.60 19.19 -21.21
N GLU A 3 -9.58 18.41 -20.87
CA GLU A 3 -8.91 17.55 -21.88
C GLU A 3 -8.90 16.03 -21.62
N ALA A 4 -9.35 15.57 -20.45
CA ALA A 4 -9.42 14.14 -20.16
C ALA A 4 -10.86 13.75 -19.80
N GLY A 5 -11.60 13.21 -20.76
CA GLY A 5 -12.91 12.62 -20.47
C GLY A 5 -12.78 11.47 -19.47
N ALA A 6 -13.83 11.23 -18.67
CA ALA A 6 -13.89 10.23 -17.57
C ALA A 6 -13.70 8.75 -17.99
N SER A 7 -13.40 8.50 -19.26
CA SER A 7 -13.03 7.17 -19.75
C SER A 7 -11.68 6.72 -19.17
N ALA A 8 -11.50 5.41 -18.95
CA ALA A 8 -10.22 4.84 -18.51
C ALA A 8 -9.04 5.27 -19.42
N LYS A 9 -9.28 5.40 -20.72
CA LYS A 9 -8.29 5.87 -21.71
C LYS A 9 -7.93 7.35 -21.51
N GLY A 10 -8.90 8.19 -21.17
CA GLY A 10 -8.70 9.60 -20.84
C GLY A 10 -7.92 9.80 -19.54
N ILE A 11 -8.26 9.02 -18.50
CA ILE A 11 -7.52 9.00 -17.23
C ILE A 11 -6.08 8.56 -17.44
N LEU A 12 -5.85 7.48 -18.20
CA LEU A 12 -4.50 7.00 -18.51
C LEU A 12 -3.67 8.02 -19.30
N LYS A 13 -4.28 8.69 -20.28
CA LYS A 13 -3.61 9.75 -21.04
C LYS A 13 -3.21 10.93 -20.14
N TYR A 14 -4.15 11.40 -19.32
CA TYR A 14 -3.91 12.47 -18.34
C TYR A 14 -2.77 12.12 -17.36
N LEU A 15 -2.81 10.91 -16.81
CA LEU A 15 -1.76 10.44 -15.89
C LEU A 15 -0.40 10.38 -16.58
N ARG A 16 -0.32 9.89 -17.83
CA ARG A 16 0.94 9.86 -18.61
C ARG A 16 1.47 11.26 -18.89
N GLU A 17 0.62 12.20 -19.30
CA GLU A 17 1.04 13.55 -19.65
C GLU A 17 1.51 14.34 -18.41
N LYS A 18 0.81 14.19 -17.28
CA LYS A 18 1.17 14.84 -16.02
C LYS A 18 2.45 14.24 -15.42
N THR A 19 2.56 12.91 -15.40
CA THR A 19 3.76 12.23 -14.88
C THR A 19 5.00 12.40 -15.76
N ALA A 20 4.84 12.59 -17.08
CA ALA A 20 5.95 12.87 -17.99
C ALA A 20 6.43 14.34 -17.91
N ARG A 21 5.52 15.30 -17.70
CA ARG A 21 5.86 16.73 -17.62
C ARG A 21 6.46 17.16 -16.28
N GLU A 22 6.05 16.56 -15.16
CA GLU A 22 6.46 17.02 -13.83
C GLU A 22 7.82 16.45 -13.35
N TRP A 23 8.32 15.35 -13.92
CA TRP A 23 9.38 14.54 -13.28
C TRP A 23 10.62 14.28 -14.13
N GLY A 24 10.92 15.18 -15.09
CA GLY A 24 11.97 15.09 -16.12
C GLY A 24 13.14 14.15 -15.81
N GLY A 25 13.27 13.07 -16.59
CA GLY A 25 14.43 12.18 -16.62
C GLY A 25 14.74 11.36 -15.35
N LYS A 26 14.01 11.54 -14.24
CA LYS A 26 14.26 10.80 -12.98
C LYS A 26 13.92 9.31 -13.14
N THR A 27 14.68 8.45 -12.47
CA THR A 27 14.36 7.02 -12.38
C THR A 27 13.06 6.80 -11.60
N ASP A 28 12.41 5.64 -11.75
CA ASP A 28 11.17 5.34 -11.02
C ASP A 28 11.39 5.35 -9.50
N GLU A 29 12.57 4.93 -9.05
CA GLU A 29 12.96 4.85 -7.64
C GLU A 29 13.09 6.25 -7.02
N SER A 30 13.84 7.16 -7.67
CA SER A 30 13.97 8.53 -7.20
C SER A 30 12.61 9.23 -7.13
N ARG A 31 11.75 8.99 -8.13
CA ARG A 31 10.38 9.52 -8.14
C ARG A 31 9.54 8.96 -7.00
N ALA A 32 9.61 7.65 -6.75
CA ALA A 32 8.84 7.01 -5.68
C ALA A 32 9.23 7.58 -4.31
N VAL A 33 10.53 7.77 -4.05
CA VAL A 33 11.02 8.35 -2.79
C VAL A 33 10.50 9.78 -2.59
N GLU A 34 10.55 10.61 -3.63
CA GLU A 34 10.09 12.00 -3.55
C GLU A 34 8.57 12.09 -3.31
N ILE A 35 7.77 11.28 -4.00
CA ILE A 35 6.32 11.18 -3.78
C ILE A 35 6.02 10.71 -2.35
N LEU A 36 6.77 9.74 -1.83
CA LEU A 36 6.56 9.24 -0.48
C LEU A 36 6.94 10.27 0.59
N ARG A 37 7.96 11.10 0.34
CA ARG A 37 8.32 12.23 1.21
C ARG A 37 7.22 13.27 1.24
N GLU A 38 6.75 13.72 0.08
CA GLU A 38 5.62 14.65 -0.03
C GLU A 38 4.36 14.11 0.67
N PHE A 39 4.08 12.81 0.50
CA PHE A 39 2.99 12.14 1.17
C PHE A 39 3.12 12.15 2.70
N TYR A 40 4.34 11.90 3.20
CA TYR A 40 4.63 11.83 4.64
C TYR A 40 4.69 13.21 5.30
N ASP A 41 5.04 14.27 4.57
CA ASP A 41 5.13 15.65 5.10
C ASP A 41 3.76 16.25 5.48
N SER A 42 2.66 15.58 5.12
CA SER A 42 1.31 15.94 5.55
C SER A 42 0.98 15.36 6.94
N GLU A 43 0.09 16.03 7.70
CA GLU A 43 -0.31 15.54 9.01
C GLU A 43 -1.19 14.28 8.91
N GLY A 44 -0.72 13.17 9.49
CA GLY A 44 -1.54 11.98 9.74
C GLY A 44 -1.21 10.72 8.92
N PRO A 45 -0.70 10.77 7.68
CA PRO A 45 -0.23 9.56 6.99
C PRO A 45 0.93 8.83 7.68
N SER A 46 1.27 7.65 7.19
CA SER A 46 2.55 6.99 7.48
C SER A 46 3.04 6.22 6.27
N ALA A 47 4.36 6.16 6.12
CA ALA A 47 5.02 5.39 5.08
C ALA A 47 6.27 4.72 5.66
N ALA A 48 6.63 3.56 5.14
CA ALA A 48 7.82 2.82 5.51
C ALA A 48 8.40 2.09 4.30
N ILE A 49 9.72 2.00 4.22
CA ILE A 49 10.43 1.36 3.11
C ILE A 49 11.41 0.35 3.69
N SER A 50 11.40 -0.87 3.14
CA SER A 50 12.45 -1.86 3.33
C SER A 50 13.26 -1.89 2.03
N ALA A 51 14.56 -1.62 2.13
CA ALA A 51 15.48 -1.61 1.01
C ALA A 51 16.83 -2.24 1.41
N ASP A 52 17.51 -2.81 0.43
CA ASP A 52 18.91 -3.22 0.54
C ASP A 52 19.80 -2.01 0.22
N ASP A 53 20.52 -1.53 1.22
CA ASP A 53 21.36 -0.32 1.11
C ASP A 53 22.53 -0.49 0.12
N SER A 54 22.98 -1.73 -0.12
CA SER A 54 24.12 -2.01 -0.99
C SER A 54 23.74 -2.03 -2.47
N SER A 55 22.56 -2.55 -2.79
CA SER A 55 22.05 -2.68 -4.16
C SER A 55 21.04 -1.61 -4.54
N GLY A 56 20.49 -0.88 -3.57
CA GLY A 56 19.37 0.05 -3.75
C GLY A 56 18.04 -0.64 -4.05
N LEU A 57 17.97 -1.98 -3.95
CA LEU A 57 16.75 -2.73 -4.22
C LEU A 57 15.71 -2.50 -3.13
N VAL A 58 14.56 -1.96 -3.51
CA VAL A 58 13.43 -1.80 -2.59
C VAL A 58 12.65 -3.11 -2.48
N HIS A 59 12.62 -3.72 -1.30
CA HIS A 59 11.89 -4.96 -1.04
C HIS A 59 10.42 -4.72 -0.77
N ALA A 60 10.10 -3.68 -0.01
CA ALA A 60 8.73 -3.31 0.31
C ALA A 60 8.56 -1.80 0.48
N VAL A 61 7.42 -1.29 0.05
CA VAL A 61 6.96 0.07 0.32
C VAL A 61 5.58 -0.02 0.96
N CYS A 62 5.44 0.45 2.18
CA CYS A 62 4.17 0.53 2.91
C CYS A 62 3.72 1.98 2.96
N PHE A 63 2.42 2.24 2.78
CA PHE A 63 1.86 3.57 2.94
C PHE A 63 0.40 3.53 3.37
N GLN A 64 0.03 4.51 4.20
CA GLN A 64 -1.28 4.60 4.83
C GLN A 64 -1.68 6.06 4.98
N THR A 65 -2.85 6.42 4.46
CA THR A 65 -3.39 7.78 4.59
C THR A 65 -3.96 8.02 5.98
N ALA A 66 -4.21 9.30 6.33
CA ALA A 66 -4.93 9.63 7.55
C ALA A 66 -6.35 9.00 7.59
N SER A 67 -7.06 8.96 6.45
CA SER A 67 -8.37 8.32 6.34
C SER A 67 -8.30 6.81 6.58
N HIS A 68 -7.28 6.15 6.04
CA HIS A 68 -7.04 4.73 6.26
C HIS A 68 -6.81 4.41 7.75
N LYS A 69 -6.04 5.25 8.47
CA LYS A 69 -5.85 5.11 9.93
C LYS A 69 -7.14 5.32 10.73
N ARG A 70 -8.00 6.26 10.30
CA ARG A 70 -9.32 6.45 10.93
C ARG A 70 -10.22 5.23 10.75
N LEU A 71 -10.23 4.65 9.55
CA LEU A 71 -11.01 3.45 9.23
C LEU A 71 -10.52 2.21 10.00
N SER A 72 -9.20 1.97 10.05
CA SER A 72 -8.65 0.85 10.84
C SER A 72 -8.97 0.97 12.32
N LYS A 73 -8.97 2.19 12.86
CA LYS A 73 -9.35 2.45 14.26
C LYS A 73 -10.85 2.26 14.51
N ALA A 74 -11.70 2.62 13.55
CA ALA A 74 -13.16 2.54 13.67
C ALA A 74 -13.70 1.11 13.54
N PHE A 75 -13.09 0.29 12.67
CA PHE A 75 -13.57 -1.05 12.33
C PHE A 75 -12.49 -2.13 12.52
N PRO A 76 -11.94 -2.31 13.73
CA PRO A 76 -10.80 -3.19 13.93
C PRO A 76 -11.16 -4.68 14.05
N GLN A 77 -12.43 -5.10 14.04
CA GLN A 77 -12.79 -6.48 14.41
C GLN A 77 -12.38 -7.52 13.37
N VAL A 78 -12.55 -7.19 12.09
CA VAL A 78 -12.25 -8.08 10.96
C VAL A 78 -11.34 -7.34 10.00
N VAL A 79 -10.17 -7.91 9.72
CA VAL A 79 -9.26 -7.42 8.69
C VAL A 79 -9.15 -8.44 7.57
N LEU A 80 -9.28 -7.96 6.33
CA LEU A 80 -9.03 -8.77 5.15
C LEU A 80 -7.65 -8.39 4.60
N ILE A 81 -6.86 -9.40 4.27
CA ILE A 81 -5.50 -9.24 3.77
C ILE A 81 -5.40 -9.96 2.44
N ASP A 82 -5.02 -9.23 1.41
CA ASP A 82 -4.88 -9.75 0.06
C ASP A 82 -3.54 -9.37 -0.57
N THR A 83 -3.01 -10.24 -1.43
CA THR A 83 -1.82 -9.99 -2.23
C THR A 83 -2.11 -10.23 -3.71
N ALA A 84 -2.31 -9.16 -4.46
CA ALA A 84 -2.51 -9.24 -5.91
C ALA A 84 -1.19 -9.46 -6.65
N HIS A 85 -1.24 -10.30 -7.69
CA HIS A 85 -0.09 -10.62 -8.53
C HIS A 85 0.13 -9.56 -9.63
N GLY A 86 1.38 -9.10 -9.78
CA GLY A 86 1.86 -8.42 -10.98
C GLY A 86 1.16 -7.09 -11.28
N THR A 87 1.17 -6.16 -10.33
CA THR A 87 0.40 -4.91 -10.44
C THR A 87 1.14 -3.76 -11.13
N ASN A 88 2.45 -3.91 -11.41
CA ASN A 88 3.22 -2.89 -12.11
C ASN A 88 4.34 -3.47 -13.00
N LYS A 89 4.93 -2.60 -13.83
CA LYS A 89 6.04 -2.95 -14.74
C LYS A 89 7.28 -3.55 -14.04
N ASN A 90 7.47 -3.23 -12.76
CA ASN A 90 8.59 -3.71 -11.95
C ASN A 90 8.27 -5.05 -11.23
N CYS A 91 7.10 -5.63 -11.54
CA CYS A 91 6.59 -6.89 -11.01
C CYS A 91 6.43 -6.93 -9.48
N TYR A 92 6.20 -5.77 -8.86
CA TYR A 92 5.80 -5.74 -7.45
C TYR A 92 4.37 -6.25 -7.32
N LYS A 93 4.10 -6.83 -6.15
CA LYS A 93 2.81 -7.35 -5.77
C LYS A 93 2.15 -6.30 -4.90
N HIS A 94 0.86 -6.06 -5.13
CA HIS A 94 0.10 -5.16 -4.28
C HIS A 94 -0.41 -5.96 -3.08
N PHE A 95 0.14 -5.65 -1.91
CA PHE A 95 -0.26 -6.22 -0.64
C PHE A 95 -1.15 -5.20 0.08
N SER A 96 -2.33 -5.60 0.53
CA SER A 96 -3.33 -4.64 1.02
C SER A 96 -4.12 -5.17 2.20
N PHE A 97 -4.54 -4.23 3.04
CA PHE A 97 -5.35 -4.47 4.22
C PHE A 97 -6.69 -3.76 4.03
N LEU A 98 -7.77 -4.44 4.34
CA LEU A 98 -9.13 -3.92 4.26
C LEU A 98 -9.87 -4.19 5.57
N VAL A 99 -10.82 -3.32 5.88
CA VAL A 99 -11.83 -3.53 6.92
C VAL A 99 -13.22 -3.43 6.30
N ASN A 100 -14.22 -4.01 6.94
CA ASN A 100 -15.60 -3.79 6.54
C ASN A 100 -16.20 -2.61 7.31
N ASP A 101 -16.80 -1.66 6.60
CA ASP A 101 -17.55 -0.57 7.21
C ASP A 101 -18.95 -1.03 7.68
N VAL A 102 -19.70 -0.12 8.31
CA VAL A 102 -21.06 -0.37 8.81
C VAL A 102 -22.08 -0.78 7.73
N PHE A 103 -21.77 -0.54 6.46
CA PHE A 103 -22.61 -0.95 5.33
C PHE A 103 -22.17 -2.28 4.71
N GLY A 104 -21.21 -2.97 5.34
CA GLY A 104 -20.66 -4.22 4.85
C GLY A 104 -19.76 -4.05 3.62
N LYS A 105 -19.27 -2.83 3.33
CA LYS A 105 -18.35 -2.60 2.21
C LYS A 105 -16.91 -2.67 2.68
N GLY A 106 -16.08 -3.36 1.90
CA GLY A 106 -14.64 -3.40 2.10
C GLY A 106 -14.01 -2.03 1.83
N GLN A 107 -13.26 -1.52 2.78
CA GLN A 107 -12.53 -0.26 2.70
C GLN A 107 -11.05 -0.54 2.90
N TYR A 108 -10.20 -0.04 2.00
CA TYR A 108 -8.76 -0.14 2.19
C TYR A 108 -8.29 0.67 3.40
N VAL A 109 -7.43 0.06 4.21
CA VAL A 109 -6.85 0.68 5.40
C VAL A 109 -5.33 0.64 5.41
N ARG A 110 -4.69 -0.02 4.45
CA ARG A 110 -3.27 0.14 4.11
C ARG A 110 -3.00 -0.47 2.75
N HIS A 111 -2.03 0.12 2.05
CA HIS A 111 -1.44 -0.46 0.87
C HIS A 111 0.06 -0.68 1.08
N ALA A 112 0.57 -1.70 0.41
CA ALA A 112 1.97 -1.96 0.28
C ALA A 112 2.29 -2.51 -1.11
N LEU A 113 3.50 -2.23 -1.59
CA LEU A 113 4.08 -2.84 -2.77
C LEU A 113 5.24 -3.71 -2.31
N VAL A 114 5.20 -5.01 -2.61
CA VAL A 114 6.25 -5.96 -2.20
C VAL A 114 6.91 -6.63 -3.40
N LYS A 115 8.24 -6.73 -3.39
CA LYS A 115 9.00 -7.29 -4.50
C LYS A 115 8.72 -8.78 -4.68
N SER A 116 8.57 -9.51 -3.58
CA SER A 116 8.25 -10.95 -3.55
C SER A 116 7.40 -11.25 -2.32
N LYS A 117 6.63 -12.35 -2.37
CA LYS A 117 5.75 -12.82 -1.28
C LYS A 117 6.52 -13.64 -0.24
N THR A 118 7.78 -13.26 0.05
CA THR A 118 8.61 -13.93 1.04
C THR A 118 8.13 -13.59 2.45
N LYS A 119 8.40 -14.47 3.41
CA LYS A 119 8.09 -14.28 4.83
C LYS A 119 8.57 -12.92 5.35
N ASP A 120 9.82 -12.55 5.09
CA ASP A 120 10.42 -11.30 5.60
C ASP A 120 9.71 -10.05 5.06
N ASN A 121 9.39 -10.02 3.77
CA ASN A 121 8.71 -8.86 3.16
C ASN A 121 7.29 -8.70 3.69
N LEU A 122 6.55 -9.81 3.81
CA LEU A 122 5.19 -9.79 4.32
C LEU A 122 5.17 -9.47 5.83
N TRP A 123 6.11 -10.03 6.58
CA TRP A 123 6.29 -9.72 8.00
C TRP A 123 6.59 -8.24 8.21
N PHE A 124 7.50 -7.65 7.42
CA PHE A 124 7.77 -6.22 7.47
C PHE A 124 6.49 -5.40 7.28
N CYS A 125 5.71 -5.68 6.22
CA CYS A 125 4.48 -4.95 5.96
C CYS A 125 3.42 -5.09 7.06
N VAL A 126 3.25 -6.30 7.59
CA VAL A 126 2.31 -6.57 8.68
C VAL A 126 2.77 -5.88 9.97
N ASN A 127 4.04 -6.02 10.33
CA ASN A 127 4.60 -5.41 11.54
C ASN A 127 4.49 -3.88 11.50
N GLU A 128 4.77 -3.26 10.36
CA GLU A 128 4.56 -1.83 10.15
C GLU A 128 3.09 -1.42 10.32
N PHE A 129 2.15 -2.25 9.87
CA PHE A 129 0.73 -2.00 10.09
C PHE A 129 0.37 -2.12 11.58
N LYS A 130 0.83 -3.16 12.28
CA LYS A 130 0.61 -3.37 13.72
C LYS A 130 1.09 -2.16 14.53
N GLN A 131 2.33 -1.73 14.31
CA GLN A 131 2.93 -0.60 15.02
C GLN A 131 2.20 0.72 14.73
N SER A 132 1.82 0.96 13.47
CA SER A 132 1.09 2.16 13.07
C SER A 132 -0.37 2.20 13.55
N ASN A 133 -0.95 1.07 13.96
CA ASN A 133 -2.38 0.93 14.26
C ASN A 133 -2.59 0.17 15.58
N PRO A 134 -2.55 0.86 16.74
CA PRO A 134 -2.71 0.21 18.05
C PRO A 134 -4.01 -0.59 18.23
N ALA A 135 -5.04 -0.27 17.44
CA ALA A 135 -6.29 -1.03 17.39
C ALA A 135 -6.13 -2.46 16.82
N TRP A 136 -4.96 -2.84 16.31
CA TRP A 136 -4.63 -4.22 15.90
C TRP A 136 -4.95 -5.24 17.00
N SER A 137 -4.69 -4.88 18.27
CA SER A 137 -5.02 -5.71 19.44
C SER A 137 -6.52 -6.05 19.58
N LYS A 138 -7.40 -5.37 18.83
CA LYS A 138 -8.85 -5.62 18.81
C LYS A 138 -9.30 -6.47 17.62
N ILE A 139 -8.39 -6.84 16.71
CA ILE A 139 -8.69 -7.75 15.60
C ILE A 139 -8.98 -9.14 16.15
N GLN A 140 -10.14 -9.67 15.78
CA GLN A 140 -10.59 -11.00 16.17
C GLN A 140 -10.46 -11.99 15.02
N VAL A 141 -10.61 -11.51 13.78
CA VAL A 141 -10.57 -12.35 12.58
C VAL A 141 -9.68 -11.69 11.53
N VAL A 142 -8.72 -12.47 11.04
CA VAL A 142 -7.96 -12.14 9.83
C VAL A 142 -8.43 -13.05 8.71
N VAL A 143 -8.93 -12.46 7.63
CA VAL A 143 -9.35 -13.18 6.42
C VAL A 143 -8.25 -13.02 5.38
N THR A 144 -7.78 -14.12 4.81
CA THR A 144 -6.78 -14.12 3.75
C THR A 144 -7.29 -14.87 2.53
N ASP A 145 -6.73 -14.57 1.37
CA ASP A 145 -6.86 -15.44 0.21
C ASP A 145 -6.28 -16.85 0.49
N LYS A 146 -6.81 -17.86 -0.21
CA LYS A 146 -6.40 -19.27 -0.08
C LYS A 146 -4.91 -19.50 -0.42
N ASP A 147 -4.32 -18.62 -1.23
CA ASP A 147 -2.94 -18.71 -1.67
C ASP A 147 -1.98 -17.88 -0.82
N PHE A 148 -2.47 -17.31 0.28
CA PHE A 148 -1.63 -16.71 1.33
C PHE A 148 -0.98 -17.81 2.19
N LYS A 149 0.26 -18.16 1.85
CA LYS A 149 0.98 -19.28 2.51
C LYS A 149 1.67 -18.89 3.81
N GLU A 150 2.14 -17.65 3.94
CA GLU A 150 2.94 -17.16 5.07
C GLU A 150 2.09 -16.76 6.28
N LYS A 151 1.22 -17.64 6.77
CA LYS A 151 0.26 -17.31 7.85
C LYS A 151 0.94 -16.91 9.16
N ASP A 152 2.14 -17.40 9.42
CA ASP A 152 2.91 -17.07 10.64
C ASP A 152 3.19 -15.56 10.77
N VAL A 153 3.22 -14.82 9.67
CA VAL A 153 3.49 -13.36 9.71
C VAL A 153 2.32 -12.58 10.33
N LEU A 154 1.15 -13.21 10.49
CA LEU A 154 -0.05 -12.61 11.04
C LEU A 154 -0.12 -12.70 12.57
N ALA A 155 0.63 -13.63 13.18
CA ALA A 155 0.70 -13.84 14.62
C ALA A 155 1.11 -12.57 15.36
#